data_AF-A0A6H5JJD9-F1
#
_entry.id   AF-A0A6H5JJD9-F1
#
_cell.length_a   1.000
_cell.length_b   1.000
_cell.length_c   1.000
_cell.angle_alpha   90.00
_cell.angle_beta   90.00
_cell.angle_gamma   90.00
#
_symmetry.space_group_name_H-M   'P 1'
#
loop_
_entity.id
_entity.type
_entity.pdbx_description
1 polymer ?
#
loop_
_entity_poly.entity_id
_entity_poly.type
_entity_poly.pdbx_seq_one_letter_code
_entity_poly.pdbx_strand_id
1 'polypeptide(L)'
;MTKTGGSGDKQDPSKSMEHVLGEQKDFKEVDSSLVLLMQRHGGGCLMLPKYHCECNPIELVWGRAKDWTRKNCTYSLECLRKNVPLSFRSEKDRQAVSVVQGYCKKAYTHALMYRETRVEGPEGKKTYKKYKSHRRPTPKEWRQ
;
A
#
# COMPACT_ATOMS: atom_id res chain seq x y z
N MET A 1 48.59 6.08 -23.13
CA MET A 1 47.25 5.81 -23.68
C MET A 1 46.22 6.32 -22.70
N THR A 2 45.82 7.57 -22.87
CA THR A 2 44.81 8.27 -22.07
C THR A 2 43.43 7.74 -22.45
N LYS A 3 42.76 7.03 -21.52
CA LYS A 3 41.32 6.77 -21.65
C LYS A 3 40.61 8.06 -21.24
N THR A 4 40.23 8.86 -22.21
CA THR A 4 39.18 9.87 -22.06
C THR A 4 37.86 9.14 -21.82
N GLY A 5 37.44 9.09 -20.56
CA GLY A 5 36.10 8.62 -20.19
C GLY A 5 35.07 9.59 -20.75
N GLY A 6 34.33 9.15 -21.77
CA GLY A 6 33.21 9.91 -22.32
C GLY A 6 32.18 10.18 -21.24
N SER A 7 31.92 11.46 -20.96
CA SER A 7 30.75 11.88 -20.19
C SER A 7 29.52 11.57 -21.03
N GLY A 8 28.92 10.40 -20.78
CA GLY A 8 27.59 10.09 -21.28
C GLY A 8 26.63 11.13 -20.71
N ASP A 9 26.17 12.04 -21.56
CA ASP A 9 25.20 13.07 -21.24
C ASP A 9 23.94 12.36 -20.73
N LYS A 10 23.67 12.44 -19.43
CA LYS A 10 22.47 11.84 -18.84
C LYS A 10 21.30 12.66 -19.36
N GLN A 11 20.63 12.18 -20.40
CA GLN A 11 19.45 12.83 -20.96
C GLN A 11 18.47 13.17 -19.84
N ASP A 12 18.11 14.46 -19.80
CA ASP A 12 17.16 15.00 -18.84
C ASP A 12 15.82 14.24 -18.97
N PRO A 13 15.37 13.53 -17.93
CA PRO A 13 14.14 12.75 -17.99
C PRO A 13 12.90 13.60 -18.27
N SER A 14 12.94 14.91 -18.00
CA SER A 14 11.87 15.84 -18.36
C SER A 14 11.73 16.05 -19.87
N LYS A 15 12.76 15.72 -20.66
CA LYS A 15 12.75 15.81 -22.13
C LYS A 15 12.46 14.47 -22.80
N SER A 16 12.19 13.42 -22.03
CA SER A 16 11.79 12.13 -22.57
C SER A 16 10.41 12.24 -23.26
N MET A 17 10.21 11.52 -24.36
CA MET A 17 8.91 11.53 -25.05
C MET A 17 7.77 11.04 -24.15
N GLU A 18 8.03 10.08 -23.26
CA GLU A 18 7.04 9.61 -22.28
C GLU A 18 6.58 10.74 -21.35
N HIS A 19 7.52 11.56 -20.86
CA HIS A 19 7.19 12.70 -20.00
C HIS A 19 6.40 13.75 -20.78
N VAL A 20 6.88 14.15 -21.96
CA VAL A 20 6.24 15.19 -22.79
C VAL A 20 4.82 14.79 -23.22
N LEU A 21 4.61 13.51 -23.58
CA LEU A 21 3.28 12.99 -23.92
C LEU A 21 2.38 12.87 -22.67
N GLY A 22 2.91 12.36 -21.57
CA GLY A 22 2.16 12.26 -20.30
C GLY A 22 1.74 13.61 -19.72
N GLU A 23 2.39 14.70 -20.12
CA GLU A 23 2.01 16.04 -19.70
C GLU A 23 0.87 16.67 -20.50
N GLN A 24 0.54 16.13 -21.69
CA GLN A 24 -0.53 16.64 -22.52
C GLN A 24 -1.90 16.48 -21.86
N LYS A 25 -2.81 17.40 -22.20
CA LYS A 25 -4.12 17.55 -21.54
C LYS A 25 -5.03 16.34 -21.76
N ASP A 26 -5.02 15.79 -22.97
CA ASP A 26 -5.77 14.60 -23.36
C ASP A 26 -5.38 13.35 -22.54
N PHE A 27 -4.11 13.19 -22.18
CA PHE A 27 -3.69 12.08 -21.31
C PHE A 27 -3.99 12.32 -19.83
N LYS A 28 -3.92 13.57 -19.35
CA LYS A 28 -4.20 13.90 -17.93
C LYS A 28 -5.68 13.87 -17.58
N GLU A 29 -6.56 14.22 -18.52
CA GLU A 29 -7.99 14.34 -18.28
C GLU A 29 -8.77 13.05 -18.54
N VAL A 30 -8.15 12.06 -19.18
CA VAL A 30 -8.79 10.77 -19.44
C VAL A 30 -8.67 9.86 -18.23
N ASP A 31 -9.82 9.57 -17.62
CA ASP A 31 -9.94 8.53 -16.60
C ASP A 31 -9.53 7.16 -17.16
N SER A 32 -8.86 6.36 -16.35
CA SER A 32 -8.50 5.00 -16.75
C SER A 32 -9.74 4.17 -17.09
N SER A 33 -9.63 3.25 -18.06
CA SER A 33 -10.74 2.38 -18.46
C SER A 33 -11.37 1.61 -17.29
N LEU A 34 -10.57 1.29 -16.26
CA LEU A 34 -11.04 0.61 -15.05
C LEU A 34 -11.88 1.52 -14.15
N VAL A 35 -11.50 2.79 -14.02
CA VAL A 35 -12.29 3.81 -13.32
C VAL A 35 -13.63 4.02 -14.02
N LEU A 36 -13.62 4.18 -15.36
CA LEU A 36 -14.83 4.33 -16.16
C LEU A 36 -15.77 3.12 -16.03
N LEU A 37 -15.21 1.90 -16.05
CA LEU A 37 -15.98 0.68 -15.86
C LEU A 37 -16.63 0.63 -14.47
N MET A 38 -15.88 0.95 -13.42
CA MET A 38 -16.43 0.97 -12.06
C MET A 38 -17.52 2.03 -11.89
N GLN A 39 -17.31 3.24 -12.45
CA GLN A 39 -18.30 4.32 -12.45
C GLN A 39 -19.59 3.89 -13.17
N ARG A 40 -19.49 3.19 -14.31
CA ARG A 40 -20.66 2.63 -15.03
C ARG A 40 -21.48 1.67 -14.15
N HIS A 41 -20.83 0.96 -13.23
CA HIS A 41 -21.49 0.06 -12.28
C HIS A 41 -21.90 0.74 -10.96
N GLY A 42 -21.78 2.08 -10.86
CA GLY A 42 -22.12 2.83 -9.64
C GLY A 42 -21.10 2.70 -8.51
N GLY A 43 -19.91 2.18 -8.80
CA GLY A 43 -18.81 1.99 -7.85
C GLY A 43 -17.68 3.00 -8.02
N GLY A 44 -16.86 3.14 -6.98
CA GLY A 44 -15.60 3.87 -7.04
C GLY A 44 -14.41 2.94 -7.26
N CYS A 45 -13.36 3.44 -7.91
CA CYS A 45 -12.06 2.77 -8.00
C CYS A 45 -11.01 3.55 -7.21
N LEU A 46 -10.37 2.90 -6.23
CA LEU A 46 -9.25 3.47 -5.48
C LEU A 46 -7.94 3.02 -6.12
N MET A 47 -7.24 3.94 -6.78
CA MET A 47 -5.91 3.70 -7.34
C MET A 47 -4.86 3.74 -6.23
N LEU A 48 -4.20 2.61 -5.98
CA LEU A 48 -3.14 2.51 -4.99
C LEU A 48 -1.76 2.79 -5.62
N PRO A 49 -0.81 3.37 -4.87
CA PRO A 49 0.56 3.53 -5.32
C PRO A 49 1.22 2.19 -5.71
N LYS A 50 2.00 2.19 -6.78
CA LYS A 50 2.72 0.99 -7.25
C LYS A 50 3.74 0.54 -6.19
N TYR A 51 3.82 -0.76 -5.94
CA TYR A 51 4.75 -1.39 -4.98
C TYR A 51 4.54 -1.05 -3.50
N HIS A 52 3.39 -0.45 -3.14
CA HIS A 52 3.04 -0.13 -1.74
C HIS A 52 1.91 -1.03 -1.23
N CYS A 53 2.23 -2.31 -1.00
CA CYS A 53 1.25 -3.28 -0.53
C CYS A 53 0.70 -2.96 0.87
N GLU A 54 1.44 -2.17 1.66
CA GLU A 54 1.00 -1.65 2.97
C GLU A 54 -0.23 -0.73 2.89
N CYS A 55 -0.48 -0.13 1.72
CA CYS A 55 -1.66 0.71 1.47
C CYS A 55 -2.90 -0.11 1.10
N ASN A 56 -2.78 -1.43 0.93
CA ASN A 56 -3.89 -2.31 0.59
C ASN A 56 -4.33 -3.14 1.81
N PRO A 57 -5.53 -2.89 2.38
CA PRO A 57 -5.98 -3.63 3.56
C PRO A 57 -6.17 -5.13 3.32
N ILE A 58 -6.34 -5.57 2.06
CA ILE A 58 -6.52 -6.99 1.74
C ILE A 58 -5.28 -7.82 2.10
N GLU A 59 -4.08 -7.22 2.11
CA GLU A 59 -2.84 -7.91 2.45
C GLU A 59 -2.83 -8.35 3.92
N LEU A 60 -3.39 -7.53 4.81
CA LEU A 60 -3.54 -7.86 6.23
C LEU A 60 -4.60 -8.96 6.44
N VAL A 61 -5.68 -8.91 5.66
CA VAL A 61 -6.73 -9.94 5.65
C VAL A 61 -6.12 -11.28 5.23
N TRP A 62 -5.38 -11.32 4.12
CA TRP A 62 -4.69 -12.52 3.64
C TRP A 62 -3.59 -12.99 4.58
N GLY A 63 -2.85 -12.07 5.21
CA GLY A 63 -1.84 -12.41 6.21
C GLY A 63 -2.42 -13.22 7.36
N ARG A 64 -3.55 -12.77 7.92
CA ARG A 64 -4.26 -13.49 8.99
C ARG A 64 -4.87 -14.81 8.52
N ALA A 65 -5.48 -14.81 7.33
CA ALA A 65 -6.05 -16.02 6.73
C ALA A 65 -4.99 -17.12 6.53
N LYS A 66 -3.81 -16.74 6.03
CA LYS A 66 -2.67 -17.66 5.85
C LYS A 66 -2.14 -18.19 7.18
N ASP A 67 -1.96 -17.33 8.19
CA ASP A 67 -1.50 -17.74 9.53
C ASP A 67 -2.46 -18.76 10.16
N TRP A 68 -3.77 -18.50 10.12
CA TRP A 68 -4.77 -19.44 10.62
C TRP A 68 -4.78 -20.74 9.82
N THR A 69 -4.76 -20.65 8.49
CA THR A 69 -4.77 -21.84 7.62
C THR A 69 -3.54 -22.71 7.87
N ARG A 70 -2.37 -22.10 8.07
CA ARG A 70 -1.12 -22.81 8.40
C ARG A 70 -1.21 -23.56 9.73
N LYS A 71 -1.79 -22.94 10.76
CA LYS A 71 -1.99 -23.56 12.09
C LYS A 71 -2.96 -24.74 12.07
N ASN A 72 -3.88 -24.78 11.11
CA ASN A 72 -4.89 -25.83 10.98
C ASN A 72 -4.60 -26.77 9.78
N CYS A 73 -3.38 -26.76 9.26
CA CYS A 73 -3.02 -27.48 8.05
C CYS A 73 -2.70 -28.95 8.33
N THR A 74 -3.32 -29.87 7.59
CA THR A 74 -2.93 -31.29 7.57
C THR A 74 -2.01 -31.65 6.39
N TYR A 75 -1.45 -30.63 5.71
CA TYR A 75 -0.61 -30.76 4.51
C TYR A 75 -1.26 -31.55 3.35
N SER A 76 -2.59 -31.54 3.27
CA SER A 76 -3.36 -32.08 2.13
C SER A 76 -4.07 -30.95 1.37
N LEU A 77 -4.11 -31.05 0.05
CA LEU A 77 -4.85 -30.11 -0.81
C LEU A 77 -6.35 -30.08 -0.46
N GLU A 78 -6.93 -31.22 -0.09
CA GLU A 78 -8.34 -31.30 0.30
C GLU A 78 -8.60 -30.50 1.58
N CYS A 79 -7.73 -30.66 2.57
CA CYS A 79 -7.80 -29.89 3.81
C CYS A 79 -7.59 -28.39 3.54
N LEU A 80 -6.66 -28.03 2.66
CA LEU A 80 -6.44 -26.64 2.27
C LEU A 80 -7.69 -26.01 1.62
N ARG A 81 -8.34 -26.73 0.69
CA ARG A 81 -9.60 -26.30 0.05
C ARG A 81 -10.73 -26.08 1.06
N LYS A 82 -10.79 -26.90 2.12
CA LYS A 82 -11.76 -26.75 3.22
C LYS A 82 -11.40 -25.57 4.13
N ASN A 83 -10.13 -25.40 4.46
CA ASN A 83 -9.68 -24.44 5.47
C ASN A 83 -9.60 -22.99 4.98
N VAL A 84 -9.22 -22.75 3.72
CA VAL A 84 -9.08 -21.39 3.20
C VAL A 84 -10.40 -20.60 3.34
N PRO A 85 -11.57 -21.11 2.92
CA PRO A 85 -12.85 -20.41 3.15
C PRO A 85 -13.18 -20.22 4.63
N LEU A 86 -12.86 -21.20 5.50
CA LEU A 86 -13.09 -21.10 6.95
C LEU A 86 -12.28 -19.97 7.58
N SER A 87 -11.07 -19.73 7.08
CA SER A 87 -10.18 -18.67 7.55
C SER A 87 -10.77 -17.25 7.37
N PHE A 88 -11.67 -17.07 6.40
CA PHE A 88 -12.33 -15.79 6.11
C PHE A 88 -13.66 -15.59 6.85
N ARG A 89 -14.18 -16.63 7.52
CA ARG A 89 -15.47 -16.50 8.21
C ARG A 89 -15.37 -15.52 9.38
N SER A 90 -16.39 -14.69 9.54
CA SER A 90 -16.53 -13.72 10.63
C SER A 90 -16.90 -14.42 11.95
N GLU A 91 -15.98 -15.21 12.50
CA GLU A 91 -16.01 -15.58 13.92
C GLU A 91 -15.19 -14.59 14.75
N LYS A 92 -15.48 -14.54 16.05
CA LYS A 92 -14.95 -13.54 17.01
C LYS A 92 -13.44 -13.26 16.86
N ASP A 93 -12.65 -14.25 16.43
CA ASP A 93 -11.20 -14.14 16.32
C ASP A 93 -10.61 -14.29 14.91
N ARG A 94 -11.41 -14.60 13.86
CA ARG A 94 -10.84 -14.86 12.52
C ARG A 94 -10.81 -13.60 11.65
N GLN A 95 -11.98 -13.13 11.22
CA GLN A 95 -12.14 -11.92 10.41
C GLN A 95 -13.38 -11.14 10.84
N ALA A 96 -13.54 -10.91 12.14
CA ALA A 96 -14.60 -10.05 12.64
C ALA A 96 -14.55 -8.66 11.97
N VAL A 97 -15.71 -8.04 11.76
CA VAL A 97 -15.81 -6.72 11.11
C VAL A 97 -14.92 -5.67 11.78
N SER A 98 -14.84 -5.69 13.10
CA SER A 98 -13.96 -4.78 13.88
C SER A 98 -12.48 -4.94 13.54
N VAL A 99 -12.03 -6.16 13.27
CA VAL A 99 -10.65 -6.48 12.86
C VAL A 99 -10.38 -5.92 11.47
N VAL A 100 -11.30 -6.15 10.52
CA VAL A 100 -11.18 -5.66 9.13
C VAL A 100 -11.18 -4.13 9.09
N GLN A 101 -12.04 -3.47 9.87
CA GLN A 101 -12.02 -2.02 10.03
C GLN A 101 -10.67 -1.52 10.56
N GLY A 102 -10.06 -2.26 11.50
CA GLY A 102 -8.70 -1.98 11.97
C GLY A 102 -7.64 -2.06 10.86
N TYR A 103 -7.79 -2.99 9.92
CA TYR A 103 -6.91 -3.09 8.75
C TYR A 103 -7.09 -1.94 7.77
N CYS A 104 -8.34 -1.55 7.47
CA CYS A 104 -8.62 -0.39 6.63
C CYS A 104 -8.01 0.88 7.22
N LYS A 105 -8.11 1.09 8.55
CA LYS A 105 -7.49 2.22 9.24
C LYS A 105 -5.97 2.22 9.07
N LYS A 106 -5.30 1.06 9.25
CA LYS A 106 -3.85 0.93 9.07
C LYS A 106 -3.43 1.26 7.63
N ALA A 107 -4.10 0.67 6.65
CA ALA A 107 -3.82 0.90 5.24
C ALA A 107 -4.02 2.36 4.85
N TYR A 108 -5.09 2.99 5.35
CA TYR A 108 -5.34 4.42 5.14
C TYR A 108 -4.25 5.30 5.77
N THR A 109 -3.80 4.99 6.98
CA THR A 109 -2.66 5.69 7.58
C THR A 109 -1.41 5.57 6.71
N HIS A 110 -1.10 4.37 6.19
CA HIS A 110 0.02 4.18 5.28
C HIS A 110 -0.13 5.00 3.98
N ALA A 111 -1.33 5.04 3.40
CA ALA A 111 -1.61 5.83 2.19
C ALA A 111 -1.44 7.33 2.42
N LEU A 112 -1.90 7.85 3.57
CA LEU A 112 -1.68 9.24 3.95
C LEU A 112 -0.20 9.56 4.11
N MET A 113 0.55 8.68 4.77
CA MET A 113 1.99 8.84 4.94
C MET A 113 2.70 8.90 3.60
N TYR A 114 2.39 7.98 2.69
CA TYR A 114 2.94 7.98 1.34
C TYR A 114 2.67 9.30 0.60
N ARG A 115 1.43 9.82 0.71
CA ARG A 115 1.03 11.07 0.09
C ARG A 115 1.81 12.28 0.61
N GLU A 116 2.02 12.35 1.91
CA GLU A 116 2.65 13.50 2.58
C GLU A 116 4.16 13.52 2.45
N THR A 117 4.82 12.37 2.64
CA THR A 117 6.28 12.34 2.67
C THR A 117 6.90 11.98 1.33
N ARG A 118 6.21 11.22 0.47
CA ARG A 118 6.83 10.49 -0.65
C ARG A 118 8.08 9.68 -0.25
N VAL A 119 8.25 9.40 1.05
CA VAL A 119 9.40 8.69 1.61
C VAL A 119 9.00 7.24 1.87
N GLU A 120 9.80 6.32 1.33
CA GLU A 120 9.60 4.88 1.39
C GLU A 120 10.03 4.27 2.74
N GLY A 121 9.53 3.08 3.05
CA GLY A 121 10.18 2.15 3.99
C GLY A 121 10.13 2.51 5.50
N PRO A 122 11.08 2.00 6.31
CA PRO A 122 11.14 2.21 7.76
C PRO A 122 11.26 3.69 8.18
N GLU A 123 11.76 4.54 7.29
CA GLU A 123 11.94 5.98 7.48
C GLU A 123 10.59 6.72 7.51
N GLY A 124 9.68 6.40 6.58
CA GLY A 124 8.28 6.88 6.63
C GLY A 124 7.50 6.34 7.83
N LYS A 125 7.91 5.19 8.40
CA LYS A 125 7.36 4.70 9.68
C LYS A 125 7.88 5.47 10.90
N LYS A 126 9.04 6.15 10.82
CA LYS A 126 9.57 6.99 11.91
C LYS A 126 8.81 8.31 12.01
N THR A 127 8.43 8.92 10.90
CA THR A 127 7.74 10.23 10.87
C THR A 127 6.34 10.20 11.50
N TYR A 128 5.63 9.06 11.44
CA TYR A 128 4.31 8.89 12.10
C TYR A 128 4.33 8.20 13.46
N LYS A 129 5.49 7.77 13.97
CA LYS A 129 5.58 7.33 15.38
C LYS A 129 5.44 8.54 16.30
N LYS A 130 4.24 9.14 16.33
CA LYS A 130 3.81 10.07 17.37
C LYS A 130 3.94 9.31 18.68
N TYR A 131 4.80 9.82 19.53
CA TYR A 131 5.10 9.33 20.85
C TYR A 131 3.81 8.90 21.58
N LYS A 132 3.71 7.62 21.93
CA LYS A 132 2.50 7.01 22.51
C LYS A 132 2.73 6.56 23.95
N SER A 133 3.42 7.36 24.75
CA SER A 133 3.48 7.13 26.19
C SER A 133 2.65 8.17 26.91
N HIS A 134 1.66 7.69 27.65
CA HIS A 134 0.81 8.50 28.52
C HIS A 134 1.56 9.12 29.70
N ARG A 135 2.80 8.67 29.99
CA ARG A 135 3.50 8.92 31.26
C ARG A 135 4.89 9.54 31.12
N ARG A 136 5.36 9.93 29.93
CA ARG A 136 6.55 10.78 29.86
C ARG A 136 6.31 12.05 29.03
N PRO A 137 6.98 13.16 29.39
CA PRO A 137 6.88 14.39 28.63
C PRO A 137 7.32 14.16 27.18
N THR A 138 6.68 14.86 26.26
CA THR A 138 7.12 14.89 24.86
C THR A 138 8.58 15.37 24.77
N PRO A 139 9.42 14.74 23.94
CA PRO A 139 10.82 15.15 23.76
C PRO A 139 10.92 16.64 23.36
N LYS A 140 11.89 17.38 23.90
CA LYS A 140 12.03 18.84 23.69
C LYS A 140 12.17 19.21 22.21
N GLU A 141 12.82 18.34 21.46
CA GLU A 141 13.06 18.36 20.01
C GLU A 141 11.78 18.42 19.14
N TRP A 142 10.60 18.24 19.74
CA TRP A 142 9.29 18.21 19.06
C TRP A 142 8.42 19.44 19.37
N ARG A 143 8.88 20.33 20.25
CA ARG A 143 8.26 21.63 20.50
C ARG A 143 8.93 22.63 19.55
N GLN A 144 8.34 22.86 18.38
CA GLN A 144 8.57 24.08 17.61
C GLN A 144 7.89 25.25 18.32
#